data_AF-A0A2V2BE25-F1
#
_entry.id   AF-A0A2V2BE25-F1
#
_cell.length_a   1.000
_cell.length_b   1.000
_cell.length_c   1.000
_cell.angle_alpha   90.00
_cell.angle_beta   90.00
_cell.angle_gamma   90.00
#
_symmetry.space_group_name_H-M   'P 1'
#
loop_
_entity.id
_entity.type
_entity.pdbx_description
1 polymer ?
#
loop_
_entity_poly.entity_id
_entity_poly.type
_entity_poly.pdbx_seq_one_letter_code
_entity_poly.pdbx_strand_id
1 'polypeptide(L)' 'MTDALTASALATLFTEARTHNGWLDKPVTGEQLKTIYALARMGPTSANCSPARIVFIQSQEAKEKLAPALSSGN' A
#
# COMPACT_ATOMS: atom_id res chain seq x y z
N MET A 1 -24.07 10.30 -11.86
CA MET A 1 -22.80 10.90 -12.33
C MET A 1 -21.85 10.91 -11.17
N THR A 2 -20.58 10.56 -11.37
CA THR A 2 -19.55 10.72 -10.34
C THR A 2 -19.12 12.17 -10.31
N ASP A 3 -19.17 12.79 -9.14
CA ASP A 3 -18.64 14.14 -8.95
C ASP A 3 -17.11 14.12 -9.13
N ALA A 4 -16.56 15.23 -9.60
CA ALA A 4 -15.12 15.39 -9.66
C ALA A 4 -14.51 15.35 -8.25
N LEU A 5 -13.29 14.83 -8.13
CA LEU A 5 -12.56 14.88 -6.88
C LEU A 5 -12.31 16.32 -6.44
N THR A 6 -12.41 16.57 -5.15
CA THR A 6 -12.07 17.87 -4.57
C THR A 6 -10.57 18.17 -4.77
N ALA A 7 -10.20 19.45 -4.76
CA ALA A 7 -8.80 19.86 -4.81
C ALA A 7 -7.97 19.23 -3.67
N SER A 8 -8.55 19.08 -2.47
CA SER A 8 -7.90 18.44 -1.33
C SER A 8 -7.66 16.93 -1.54
N ALA A 9 -8.60 16.24 -2.18
CA ALA A 9 -8.43 14.83 -2.53
C ALA A 9 -7.32 14.65 -3.58
N LEU A 10 -7.28 15.52 -4.59
CA LEU A 10 -6.22 15.54 -5.59
C LEU A 10 -4.85 15.83 -4.97
N ALA A 11 -4.78 16.76 -4.00
CA ALA A 11 -3.56 17.05 -3.25
C ALA A 11 -3.05 15.83 -2.48
N THR A 12 -3.96 15.19 -1.74
CA THR A 12 -3.67 13.99 -0.94
C THR A 12 -3.14 12.83 -1.78
N LEU A 13 -3.71 12.63 -2.98
CA LEU A 13 -3.39 11.49 -3.82
C LEU A 13 -2.19 11.71 -4.75
N PHE A 14 -2.02 12.92 -5.29
CA PHE A 14 -1.14 13.13 -6.45
C PHE A 14 -0.15 14.28 -6.32
N THR A 15 -0.58 15.49 -5.92
CA THR A 15 0.31 16.67 -6.03
C THR A 15 1.16 16.90 -4.78
N GLU A 16 0.64 16.58 -3.60
CA GLU A 16 1.33 16.75 -2.31
C GLU A 16 1.80 15.43 -1.69
N ALA A 17 1.34 14.28 -2.20
CA ALA A 17 1.85 12.98 -1.80
C ALA A 17 3.38 12.89 -2.02
N ARG A 18 4.12 12.40 -1.02
CA ARG A 18 5.58 12.18 -1.06
C ARG A 18 5.91 10.80 -0.49
N THR A 19 7.00 10.21 -0.96
CA THR A 19 7.54 8.96 -0.39
C THR A 19 7.91 9.19 1.07
N HIS A 20 7.41 8.34 1.96
CA HIS A 20 7.71 8.43 3.38
C HIS A 20 9.07 7.78 3.69
N ASN A 21 10.00 8.55 4.26
CA ASN A 21 11.36 8.08 4.57
C ASN A 21 11.55 7.53 6.01
N GLY A 22 10.47 7.18 6.71
CA GLY A 22 10.55 6.69 8.09
C GLY A 22 9.24 6.08 8.57
N TRP A 23 9.32 5.19 9.55
CA TRP A 23 8.16 4.54 10.13
C TRP A 23 7.79 5.17 11.47
N LEU A 24 6.49 5.32 11.73
CA LEU A 24 5.99 5.63 13.05
C LEU A 24 5.93 4.35 13.89
N ASP A 25 6.06 4.46 15.21
CA ASP A 25 5.77 3.37 16.14
C ASP A 25 4.25 3.15 16.26
N LYS A 26 3.63 2.79 15.14
CA LYS A 26 2.21 2.55 15.01
C LYS A 26 2.00 1.36 14.08
N PRO A 27 1.44 0.24 14.59
CA PRO A 27 1.19 -0.91 13.74
C PRO A 27 0.08 -0.62 12.73
N VAL A 28 0.21 -1.19 11.53
CA VAL A 28 -0.90 -1.30 10.57
C VAL A 28 -1.67 -2.56 10.91
N THR A 29 -2.96 -2.42 11.21
CA THR A 29 -3.79 -3.57 11.62
C THR A 29 -4.11 -4.48 10.44
N GLY A 30 -4.37 -5.76 10.72
CA GLY A 30 -4.82 -6.70 9.70
C GLY A 30 -6.12 -6.27 9.00
N GLU A 31 -6.99 -5.54 9.69
CA GLU A 31 -8.20 -4.95 9.10
C GLU A 31 -7.85 -3.85 8.09
N GLN A 32 -6.94 -2.94 8.44
CA GLN A 32 -6.47 -1.90 7.53
C GLN A 32 -5.85 -2.50 6.26
N LEU A 33 -5.05 -3.56 6.40
CA LEU A 33 -4.46 -4.26 5.24
C LEU A 33 -5.54 -4.87 4.33
N LYS A 34 -6.59 -5.47 4.90
CA LYS A 34 -7.74 -5.99 4.14
C LYS A 34 -8.47 -4.88 3.40
N THR A 35 -8.72 -3.75 4.05
CA THR A 35 -9.37 -2.57 3.44
C THR A 35 -8.53 -2.01 2.28
N ILE A 36 -7.22 -1.88 2.47
CA ILE A 36 -6.30 -1.44 1.41
C ILE A 36 -6.32 -2.40 0.23
N TYR A 37 -6.25 -3.71 0.47
CA TYR A 37 -6.33 -4.72 -0.60
C TYR A 37 -7.68 -4.68 -1.33
N ALA A 38 -8.78 -4.51 -0.60
CA ALA A 38 -10.13 -4.41 -1.20
C ALA A 38 -10.26 -3.22 -2.16
N LEU A 39 -9.58 -2.10 -1.88
CA LEU A 39 -9.49 -0.97 -2.80
C LEU A 39 -8.53 -1.26 -3.96
N ALA A 40 -7.31 -1.73 -3.67
CA ALA A 40 -6.27 -1.96 -4.67
C ALA A 40 -6.69 -2.97 -5.75
N ARG A 41 -7.42 -4.04 -5.36
CA ARG A 41 -7.89 -5.07 -6.30
C ARG A 41 -8.92 -4.59 -7.32
N MET A 42 -9.51 -3.41 -7.13
CA MET A 42 -10.44 -2.80 -8.08
C MET A 42 -9.72 -2.07 -9.22
N GLY A 43 -8.38 -1.94 -9.14
CA GLY A 43 -7.57 -1.36 -10.20
C GLY A 43 -7.69 -2.17 -11.50
N PRO A 44 -7.87 -1.50 -12.66
CA PRO A 44 -7.97 -2.20 -13.93
C PRO A 44 -6.65 -2.91 -14.27
N THR A 45 -6.76 -4.10 -14.85
CA THR A 45 -5.61 -4.88 -15.34
C THR A 45 -5.82 -5.26 -16.80
N SER A 46 -4.74 -5.61 -17.51
CA SER A 46 -4.85 -6.09 -18.89
C SER A 46 -5.85 -7.25 -18.97
N ALA A 47 -6.83 -7.14 -19.87
CA ALA A 47 -7.94 -8.10 -20.01
C ALA A 47 -8.67 -8.43 -18.68
N ASN A 48 -8.61 -7.54 -17.69
CA ASN A 48 -9.13 -7.76 -16.34
C ASN A 48 -8.59 -9.03 -15.64
N CYS A 49 -7.40 -9.52 -16.01
CA CYS A 49 -6.92 -10.83 -15.57
C CYS A 49 -6.46 -10.91 -14.11
N SER A 50 -6.29 -9.76 -13.43
CA SER A 50 -5.97 -9.68 -11.99
C SER A 50 -4.82 -10.60 -11.54
N PRO A 51 -3.61 -10.48 -12.13
CA PRO A 51 -2.54 -11.46 -11.94
C PRO A 51 -1.78 -11.27 -10.62
N ALA A 52 -1.94 -10.13 -9.94
CA ALA A 52 -1.19 -9.81 -8.74
C ALA A 52 -1.39 -10.85 -7.63
N ARG A 53 -0.31 -11.16 -6.91
CA ARG A 53 -0.30 -11.97 -5.68
C ARG A 53 0.41 -11.16 -4.62
N ILE A 54 -0.26 -10.94 -3.49
CA ILE A 54 0.22 -10.04 -2.43
C ILE A 54 0.32 -10.84 -1.14
N VAL A 55 1.48 -10.75 -0.48
CA VAL A 55 1.74 -11.36 0.83
C VAL A 55 2.04 -10.23 1.81
N PHE A 56 1.27 -10.14 2.89
CA PHE A 56 1.50 -9.18 3.95
C PHE A 56 2.37 -9.80 5.06
N ILE A 57 3.60 -9.30 5.20
CA ILE A 57 4.54 -9.75 6.22
C ILE A 57 4.34 -8.92 7.49
N GLN A 58 3.83 -9.54 8.56
CA GLN A 58 3.49 -8.85 9.81
C GLN A 58 4.32 -9.31 11.01
N SER A 59 4.65 -10.60 11.11
CA SER A 59 5.43 -11.12 12.24
C SER A 59 6.88 -10.67 12.19
N GLN A 60 7.46 -10.51 13.37
CA GLN A 60 8.86 -10.14 13.52
C GLN A 60 9.79 -11.16 12.84
N GLU A 61 9.58 -12.44 13.09
CA GLU A 61 10.34 -13.54 12.49
C GLU A 61 10.33 -13.49 10.95
N ALA A 62 9.18 -13.22 10.33
CA ALA A 62 9.08 -13.16 8.87
C ALA A 62 9.76 -11.91 8.29
N LYS A 63 9.75 -10.78 9.03
CA LYS A 63 10.51 -9.58 8.67
C LYS A 63 12.01 -9.82 8.75
N GLU A 64 12.48 -10.46 9.82
CA GLU A 64 13.89 -10.83 10.00
C GLU A 64 14.37 -11.77 8.90
N LYS A 65 13.51 -12.71 8.47
CA LYS A 65 13.81 -13.58 7.32
C LYS A 65 13.95 -12.80 6.00
N LEU A 66 13.16 -11.75 5.81
CA LEU A 66 13.22 -10.92 4.59
C LEU A 66 14.39 -9.92 4.61
N ALA A 67 14.76 -9.41 5.79
CA ALA A 67 15.72 -8.31 5.94
C ALA A 67 17.04 -8.47 5.14
N PRO A 68 17.67 -9.66 5.04
CA PRO A 68 18.92 -9.82 4.27
C PRO A 68 18.78 -9.59 2.77
N ALA A 69 17.55 -9.64 2.22
CA ALA A 69 17.27 -9.41 0.81
C ALA A 69 16.90 -7.95 0.49
N LEU A 70 16.76 -7.11 1.52
CA LEU A 70 16.41 -5.70 1.35
C LEU A 70 17.67 -4.86 1.10
N SER A 71 17.52 -3.76 0.35
CA SER A 71 18.57 -2.76 0.24
C SER A 71 18.85 -2.12 1.61
N SER A 72 20.08 -1.65 1.84
CA SER A 72 20.49 -1.03 3.11
C SER A 72 19.66 0.17 3.59
N GLY A 73 18.88 0.82 2.70
CA GLY A 73 18.00 1.93 3.03
C GLY A 73 16.54 1.56 3.33
N ASN A 74 16.20 0.26 3.39
CA ASN A 74 14.86 -0.26 3.66
C ASN A 74 14.75 -0.87 5.06
#